data_AF-A0A538A5W8-F1
#
_entry.id   AF-A0A538A5W8-F1
#
_cell.length_a   1.000
_cell.length_b   1.000
_cell.length_c   1.000
_cell.angle_alpha   90.00
_cell.angle_beta   90.00
_cell.angle_gamma   90.00
#
_symmetry.space_group_name_H-M   'P 1'
#
loop_
_entity.id
_entity.type
_entity.pdbx_description
1 polymer ?
#
loop_
_entity_poly.entity_id
_entity_poly.type
_entity_poly.pdbx_seq_one_letter_code
_entity_poly.pdbx_strand_id
1 'polypeptide(L)'
;MYHFSRSIYRELAPRVVGDDDDPSGIRNRQAVLEACEATIQRLTYDGRYFARPARWLFNEVRPYMRMNDQLYAWRVIEANINLATKFLAQCPAGVDLDGRPRHCQAHTREGEPCRRPPLPGHDFCPSHKHFEEFLAAAA
;
A
#
# COMPACT_ATOMS: atom_id res chain seq x y z
N MET A 1 -8.59 0.06 6.31
CA MET A 1 -7.72 -0.25 5.14
C MET A 1 -8.48 -0.43 3.80
N TYR A 2 -9.51 -1.29 3.75
CA TYR A 2 -10.13 -1.75 2.49
C TYR A 2 -10.91 -0.70 1.68
N HIS A 3 -11.25 0.46 2.25
CA HIS A 3 -12.05 1.46 1.52
C HIS A 3 -11.28 2.06 0.34
N PHE A 4 -10.00 2.41 0.51
CA PHE A 4 -9.18 2.97 -0.58
C PHE A 4 -8.88 1.93 -1.66
N SER A 5 -8.46 0.73 -1.27
CA SER A 5 -8.18 -0.35 -2.22
C SER A 5 -9.42 -0.75 -3.02
N ARG A 6 -10.59 -0.84 -2.36
CA ARG A 6 -11.88 -1.15 -3.01
C ARG A 6 -12.37 0.00 -3.89
N SER A 7 -12.14 1.25 -3.51
CA SER A 7 -12.48 2.42 -4.34
C SER A 7 -11.71 2.35 -5.67
N ILE A 8 -10.38 2.21 -5.61
CA ILE A 8 -9.53 2.05 -6.79
C ILE A 8 -10.00 0.86 -7.63
N TYR A 9 -10.13 -0.32 -7.01
CA TYR A 9 -10.52 -1.53 -7.72
C TYR A 9 -11.88 -1.38 -8.43
N ARG A 10 -12.89 -0.79 -7.78
CA ARG A 10 -14.23 -0.63 -8.38
C ARG A 10 -14.21 0.26 -9.64
N GLU A 11 -13.33 1.25 -9.69
CA GLU A 11 -13.17 2.12 -10.86
C GLU A 11 -12.39 1.46 -12.01
N LEU A 12 -11.42 0.60 -11.66
CA LEU A 12 -10.54 -0.07 -12.63
C LEU A 12 -11.14 -1.36 -13.19
N ALA A 13 -11.82 -2.16 -12.37
CA ALA A 13 -12.31 -3.51 -12.70
C ALA A 13 -13.13 -3.61 -14.01
N PRO A 14 -13.98 -2.62 -14.38
CA PRO A 14 -14.71 -2.65 -15.65
C PRO A 14 -13.81 -2.56 -16.89
N ARG A 15 -12.58 -2.04 -16.75
CA ARG A 15 -11.63 -1.80 -17.86
C ARG A 15 -10.50 -2.83 -17.92
N VAL A 16 -10.52 -3.80 -17.01
CA VAL A 16 -9.58 -4.91 -17.01
C VAL A 16 -9.84 -5.81 -18.21
N VAL A 17 -8.77 -6.16 -18.92
CA VAL A 17 -8.81 -7.02 -20.11
C VAL A 17 -8.69 -8.47 -19.68
N GLY A 18 -9.50 -9.34 -20.29
CA GLY A 18 -9.34 -10.79 -20.20
C GLY A 18 -8.42 -11.32 -21.30
N ASP A 19 -7.88 -12.51 -21.08
CA ASP A 19 -6.96 -13.17 -22.00
C ASP A 19 -7.66 -14.33 -22.71
N ASP A 20 -7.02 -14.96 -23.71
CA ASP A 20 -7.64 -16.04 -24.50
C ASP A 20 -8.12 -17.22 -23.62
N ASP A 21 -7.36 -17.54 -22.57
CA ASP A 21 -7.70 -18.59 -21.59
C ASP A 21 -8.72 -18.14 -20.51
N ASP A 22 -8.92 -16.83 -20.34
CA ASP A 22 -9.89 -16.26 -19.41
C ASP A 22 -10.56 -15.02 -20.00
N PRO A 23 -11.54 -15.21 -20.91
CA PRO A 23 -12.25 -14.10 -21.56
C PRO A 23 -13.02 -13.23 -20.56
N SER A 24 -13.38 -13.80 -19.40
CA SER A 24 -14.08 -13.08 -18.33
C SER A 24 -13.16 -12.12 -17.56
N GLY A 25 -11.84 -12.31 -17.67
CA GLY A 25 -10.81 -11.52 -17.01
C GLY A 25 -10.84 -11.65 -15.49
N ILE A 26 -11.40 -12.73 -14.94
CA ILE A 26 -11.50 -12.94 -13.49
C ILE A 26 -10.11 -12.97 -12.85
N ARG A 27 -9.15 -13.68 -13.45
CA ARG A 27 -7.77 -13.76 -12.93
C ARG A 27 -7.10 -12.39 -12.94
N ASN A 28 -7.24 -11.64 -14.02
CA ASN A 28 -6.66 -10.31 -14.15
C ASN A 28 -7.31 -9.31 -13.19
N ARG A 29 -8.63 -9.40 -12.97
CA ARG A 29 -9.32 -8.59 -11.95
C ARG A 29 -8.85 -8.92 -10.54
N GLN A 30 -8.65 -10.21 -10.24
CA GLN A 30 -8.11 -10.64 -8.95
C GLN A 30 -6.70 -10.07 -8.72
N ALA A 31 -5.82 -10.15 -9.73
CA ALA A 31 -4.48 -9.57 -9.65
C ALA A 31 -4.50 -8.05 -9.43
N VAL A 32 -5.39 -7.32 -10.10
CA VAL A 32 -5.58 -5.87 -9.88
C VAL A 32 -6.07 -5.57 -8.46
N LEU A 33 -6.99 -6.38 -7.93
CA LEU A 33 -7.47 -6.23 -6.55
C LEU A 33 -6.32 -6.45 -5.54
N GLU A 34 -5.55 -7.52 -5.71
CA GLU A 34 -4.41 -7.85 -4.86
C GLU A 34 -3.35 -6.74 -4.91
N ALA A 35 -3.04 -6.19 -6.09
CA ALA A 35 -2.12 -5.07 -6.23
C ALA A 35 -2.63 -3.82 -5.49
N CYS A 36 -3.93 -3.52 -5.56
CA CYS A 36 -4.55 -2.41 -4.84
C CYS A 36 -4.46 -2.62 -3.32
N GLU A 37 -4.77 -3.83 -2.83
CA GLU A 37 -4.70 -4.17 -1.41
C GLU A 37 -3.26 -4.12 -0.88
N ALA A 38 -2.30 -4.71 -1.61
CA ALA A 38 -0.89 -4.69 -1.27
C ALA A 38 -0.32 -3.25 -1.21
N THR A 39 -0.70 -2.38 -2.15
CA THR A 39 -0.25 -0.98 -2.14
C THR A 39 -0.74 -0.24 -0.90
N ILE A 40 -2.03 -0.35 -0.59
CA ILE A 40 -2.62 0.35 0.56
C ILE A 40 -2.07 -0.22 1.86
N GLN A 41 -1.92 -1.55 1.96
CA GLN A 41 -1.29 -2.20 3.11
C GLN A 41 0.16 -1.73 3.30
N ARG A 42 0.93 -1.63 2.22
CA ARG A 42 2.30 -1.12 2.32
C ARG A 42 2.32 0.37 2.72
N LEU A 43 1.38 1.18 2.23
CA LEU A 43 1.23 2.57 2.68
C LEU A 43 0.94 2.69 4.18
N THR A 44 0.22 1.75 4.77
CA THR A 44 -0.07 1.80 6.22
C THR A 44 1.09 1.39 7.10
N TYR A 45 1.84 0.37 6.69
CA TYR A 45 2.94 -0.15 7.48
C TYR A 45 4.26 0.53 7.09
N ASP A 46 4.64 0.49 5.83
CA ASP A 46 5.94 0.94 5.33
C ASP A 46 5.84 2.30 4.59
N GLY A 47 4.82 3.12 4.90
CA GLY A 47 4.52 4.32 4.12
C GLY A 47 5.66 5.34 4.06
N ARG A 48 6.50 5.41 5.10
CA ARG A 48 7.67 6.31 5.17
C ARG A 48 8.74 5.96 4.14
N TYR A 49 8.95 4.67 3.87
CA TYR A 49 9.97 4.18 2.95
C TYR A 49 9.40 3.75 1.58
N PHE A 50 8.07 3.77 1.43
CA PHE A 50 7.42 3.44 0.18
C PHE A 50 7.48 4.60 -0.82
N ALA A 51 8.59 4.68 -1.55
CA ALA A 51 8.80 5.70 -2.58
C ALA A 51 7.82 5.54 -3.77
N ARG A 52 7.13 6.63 -4.11
CA ARG A 52 6.26 6.75 -5.31
C ARG A 52 5.16 5.66 -5.39
N PRO A 53 4.28 5.55 -4.39
CA PRO A 53 3.27 4.49 -4.29
C PRO A 53 2.32 4.43 -5.50
N ALA A 54 1.90 5.58 -6.05
CA ALA A 54 1.04 5.63 -7.23
C ALA A 54 1.72 5.04 -8.48
N ARG A 55 3.02 5.31 -8.66
CA ARG A 55 3.80 4.76 -9.76
C ARG A 55 3.97 3.25 -9.64
N TRP A 56 4.22 2.77 -8.41
CA TRP A 56 4.30 1.35 -8.13
C TRP A 56 3.00 0.65 -8.51
N LEU A 57 1.86 1.08 -7.96
CA LEU A 57 0.56 0.48 -8.26
C LEU A 57 0.20 0.55 -9.74
N PHE A 58 0.50 1.66 -10.42
CA PHE A 58 0.26 1.77 -11.85
C PHE A 58 1.07 0.73 -12.64
N ASN A 59 2.33 0.47 -12.28
CA ASN A 59 3.13 -0.53 -12.96
C ASN A 59 2.57 -1.94 -12.79
N GLU A 60 2.00 -2.26 -11.61
CA GLU A 60 1.35 -3.54 -11.35
C GLU A 60 0.02 -3.69 -12.12
N VAL A 61 -0.75 -2.60 -12.25
CA VAL A 61 -2.07 -2.64 -12.91
C VAL A 61 -1.97 -2.55 -14.44
N ARG A 62 -1.00 -1.80 -14.96
CA ARG A 62 -0.86 -1.48 -16.39
C ARG A 62 -0.92 -2.69 -17.33
N PRO A 63 -0.30 -3.87 -17.03
CA PRO A 63 -0.36 -5.05 -17.89
C PRO A 63 -1.79 -5.54 -18.16
N TYR A 64 -2.72 -5.29 -17.23
CA TYR A 64 -4.10 -5.77 -17.30
C TYR A 64 -5.06 -4.78 -17.99
N MET A 65 -4.54 -3.68 -18.54
CA MET A 65 -5.34 -2.57 -19.07
C MET A 65 -5.07 -2.35 -20.56
N ARG A 66 -6.11 -2.01 -21.32
CA ARG A 66 -5.95 -1.54 -22.71
C ARG A 66 -5.14 -0.26 -22.74
N MET A 67 -4.37 -0.05 -23.80
CA MET A 67 -3.54 1.16 -23.96
C MET A 67 -4.37 2.46 -23.76
N ASN A 68 -5.58 2.51 -24.33
CA ASN A 68 -6.46 3.69 -24.22
C ASN A 68 -6.98 3.94 -22.79
N ASP A 69 -7.02 2.90 -21.94
CA ASP A 69 -7.50 3.00 -20.56
C ASP A 69 -6.38 3.28 -19.55
N GLN A 70 -5.11 3.20 -19.95
CA GLN A 70 -3.97 3.41 -19.05
C GLN A 70 -3.94 4.82 -18.46
N LEU A 71 -4.30 5.86 -19.24
CA LEU A 71 -4.36 7.23 -18.71
C LEU A 71 -5.48 7.40 -17.68
N TYR A 72 -6.63 6.75 -17.90
CA TYR A 72 -7.72 6.74 -16.92
C TYR A 72 -7.26 6.04 -15.64
N ALA A 73 -6.63 4.87 -15.76
CA ALA A 73 -6.12 4.12 -14.62
C ALA A 73 -5.09 4.91 -13.81
N TRP A 74 -4.17 5.60 -14.48
CA TRP A 74 -3.20 6.48 -13.83
C TRP A 74 -3.90 7.54 -12.96
N ARG A 75 -4.90 8.24 -13.52
CA ARG A 75 -5.62 9.31 -12.81
C ARG A 75 -6.36 8.79 -11.58
N VAL A 76 -7.04 7.65 -11.71
CA VAL A 76 -7.75 7.00 -10.59
C VAL A 76 -6.77 6.62 -9.48
N ILE A 77 -5.67 5.96 -9.85
CA ILE A 77 -4.63 5.53 -8.91
C ILE A 77 -4.02 6.74 -8.21
N GLU A 78 -3.57 7.74 -8.95
CA GLU A 78 -2.94 8.94 -8.42
C GLU A 78 -3.87 9.70 -7.45
N ALA A 79 -5.13 9.91 -7.84
CA ALA A 79 -6.11 10.60 -7.00
C ALA A 79 -6.37 9.86 -5.69
N ASN A 80 -6.62 8.55 -5.75
CA ASN A 80 -6.91 7.74 -4.56
C ASN A 80 -5.69 7.58 -3.65
N ILE A 81 -4.48 7.41 -4.22
CA ILE A 81 -3.25 7.30 -3.43
C ILE A 81 -2.93 8.63 -2.74
N ASN A 82 -3.07 9.76 -3.43
CA ASN A 82 -2.90 11.08 -2.81
C ASN A 82 -3.90 11.31 -1.67
N LEU A 83 -5.15 10.88 -1.84
CA LEU A 83 -6.17 10.93 -0.79
C LEU A 83 -5.78 10.06 0.41
N ALA A 84 -5.33 8.82 0.16
CA ALA A 84 -4.90 7.89 1.19
C ALA A 84 -3.69 8.42 1.98
N THR A 85 -2.69 8.99 1.30
CA THR A 85 -1.52 9.59 1.93
C THR A 85 -1.91 10.79 2.81
N LYS A 86 -2.80 11.67 2.33
CA LYS A 86 -3.30 12.80 3.13
C LYS A 86 -4.07 12.32 4.36
N PHE A 87 -4.89 11.28 4.21
CA PHE A 87 -5.63 10.69 5.31
C PHE A 87 -4.69 10.09 6.37
N LEU A 88 -3.71 9.30 5.94
CA LEU A 88 -2.69 8.70 6.79
C LEU A 88 -1.89 9.76 7.58
N ALA A 89 -1.58 10.89 6.95
CA ALA A 89 -0.86 11.99 7.59
C ALA A 89 -1.68 12.68 8.71
N GLN A 90 -3.02 12.56 8.68
CA GLN A 90 -3.91 13.14 9.69
C GLN A 90 -4.26 12.15 10.81
N CYS A 91 -3.91 10.86 10.67
CA CYS A 91 -4.19 9.87 11.71
C CYS A 91 -3.36 10.13 12.98
N PRO A 92 -3.95 9.96 14.18
CA PRO A 92 -3.24 10.16 15.44
C PRO A 92 -1.98 9.30 15.54
N ALA A 93 -0.94 9.84 16.18
CA ALA A 93 0.29 9.11 16.43
C ALA A 93 0.01 7.89 17.32
N GLY A 94 0.31 6.68 16.82
CA GLY A 94 0.22 5.45 17.59
C GLY A 94 -0.99 4.56 17.31
N VAL A 95 -1.91 4.97 16.43
CA VAL A 95 -2.98 4.09 15.92
C VAL A 95 -2.79 3.81 14.43
N ASP A 96 -3.05 2.57 14.01
CA ASP A 96 -3.14 2.23 12.59
C ASP A 96 -4.45 2.75 11.97
N LEU A 97 -4.64 2.52 10.68
CA LEU A 97 -5.84 2.96 9.96
C LEU A 97 -7.15 2.33 10.46
N ASP A 98 -7.08 1.23 11.21
CA ASP A 98 -8.24 0.54 11.76
C ASP A 98 -8.44 0.92 13.25
N GLY A 99 -7.69 1.91 13.74
CA GLY A 99 -7.77 2.41 15.12
C GLY A 99 -7.07 1.52 16.15
N ARG A 100 -6.28 0.54 15.72
CA ARG A 100 -5.55 -0.37 16.61
C ARG A 100 -4.19 0.21 16.98
N PRO A 101 -3.63 -0.12 18.14
CA PRO A 101 -2.28 0.32 18.51
C PRO A 101 -1.24 -0.12 17.47
N ARG A 102 -0.36 0.80 17.06
CA ARG A 102 0.80 0.47 16.23
C ARG A 102 1.81 -0.34 17.05
N HIS A 103 2.52 -1.25 16.39
CA HIS A 103 3.58 -2.06 16.97
C HIS A 103 4.90 -1.77 16.25
N CYS A 104 6.01 -1.97 16.96
CA CYS A 104 7.36 -1.86 16.42
C CYS A 104 7.55 -2.79 15.22
N GLN A 105 8.12 -2.27 14.12
CA GLN A 105 8.28 -3.05 12.88
C GLN A 105 9.48 -4.00 12.85
N ALA A 106 10.35 -3.97 13.87
CA ALA A 106 11.46 -4.90 13.97
C ALA A 106 11.01 -6.32 14.33
N HIS A 107 11.78 -7.30 13.87
CA HIS A 107 11.71 -8.70 14.31
C HIS A 107 12.73 -8.97 15.42
N THR A 108 12.41 -9.90 16.32
CA THR A 108 13.35 -10.42 17.30
C THR A 108 14.40 -11.30 16.62
N ARG A 109 15.46 -11.67 17.35
CA ARG A 109 16.48 -12.60 16.85
C ARG A 109 15.94 -13.98 16.48
N GLU A 110 14.79 -14.35 17.05
CA GLU A 110 14.07 -15.60 16.78
C GLU A 110 13.10 -15.46 15.60
N GLY A 111 13.03 -14.28 14.96
CA GLY A 111 12.16 -14.00 13.81
C GLY A 111 10.74 -13.54 14.18
N GLU A 112 10.39 -13.48 15.46
CA GLU A 112 9.06 -13.04 15.89
C GLU A 112 8.88 -11.52 15.77
N PRO A 113 7.69 -11.02 15.38
CA PRO A 113 7.44 -9.58 15.32
C PRO A 113 7.45 -8.94 16.72
N CYS A 114 8.09 -7.77 16.84
CA CYS A 114 8.15 -7.05 18.09
C CYS A 114 6.76 -6.52 18.50
N ARG A 115 6.31 -6.87 19.70
CA ARG A 115 4.98 -6.46 20.23
C ARG A 115 4.99 -5.15 21.02
N ARG A 116 6.12 -4.43 21.06
CA ARG A 116 6.23 -3.17 21.80
C ARG A 116 5.64 -2.01 20.98
N PRO A 117 5.00 -1.01 21.62
CA PRO A 117 4.57 0.18 20.91
C PRO A 117 5.80 0.95 20.39
N PRO A 118 5.72 1.54 19.18
CA PRO A 118 6.77 2.37 18.66
C PRO A 118 6.79 3.75 19.35
N LEU A 119 7.90 4.46 19.24
CA LEU A 119 8.00 5.84 19.72
C LEU A 119 7.04 6.76 18.93
N PRO A 120 6.53 7.85 19.53
CA PRO A 120 5.68 8.80 18.81
C PRO A 120 6.37 9.37 17.56
N GLY A 121 5.80 9.16 16.37
CA GLY A 121 6.37 9.61 15.09
C GLY A 121 7.46 8.70 14.50
N HIS A 122 7.69 7.54 15.10
CA HIS A 122 8.68 6.55 14.72
C HIS A 122 8.03 5.19 14.44
N ASP A 123 8.75 4.32 13.75
CA ASP A 123 8.29 2.97 13.39
C ASP A 123 8.81 1.89 14.35
N PHE A 124 9.72 2.26 15.25
CA PHE A 124 10.41 1.35 16.15
C PHE A 124 10.27 1.74 17.63
N CYS A 125 10.34 0.74 18.51
CA CYS A 125 10.38 0.96 19.96
C CYS A 125 11.79 1.41 20.41
N PRO A 126 11.98 1.87 21.66
CA PRO A 126 13.28 2.36 22.14
C PRO A 126 14.44 1.38 21.92
N SER A 127 14.20 0.08 22.03
CA SER A 127 15.23 -0.95 21.84
C SER A 127 15.62 -1.17 20.37
N HIS A 128 14.74 -0.83 19.44
CA HIS A 128 14.91 -1.06 18.01
C HIS A 128 15.08 0.25 17.21
N LYS A 129 15.19 1.39 17.89
CA LYS A 129 15.38 2.70 17.29
C LYS A 129 16.56 2.75 16.30
N HIS A 130 17.64 2.02 16.58
CA HIS A 130 18.84 1.96 15.74
C HIS A 130 18.56 1.46 14.31
N PHE A 131 17.48 0.71 14.07
CA PHE A 131 17.10 0.30 12.71
C PHE A 131 16.68 1.49 11.82
N GLU A 132 16.16 2.58 12.39
CA GLU A 132 15.83 3.79 11.60
C GLU A 132 17.06 4.45 11.00
N GLU A 133 18.18 4.43 11.72
CA GLU A 133 19.44 5.01 11.25
C GLU A 133 19.96 4.26 10.01
N PHE A 134 19.80 2.93 9.98
CA PHE A 134 20.14 2.11 8.82
C PHE A 134 19.19 2.33 7.64
N LEU A 135 17.88 2.46 7.89
CA LEU A 135 16.89 2.65 6.84
C LEU A 135 16.97 4.05 6.21
N ALA A 136 17.23 5.08 7.02
CA ALA A 136 17.40 6.45 6.54
C ALA A 136 18.65 6.63 5.66
N ALA A 137 19.70 5.83 5.88
CA ALA A 137 20.91 5.84 5.06
C ALA A 137 20.75 5.14 3.68
N ALA A 138 19.70 4.33 3.52
CA ALA A 138 19.45 3.53 2.31
C ALA A 138 18.40 4.14 1.35
N ALA A 139 17.70 5.20 1.78
CA ALA A 139 16.64 5.89 1.04
C ALA A 139 17.15 7.12 0.28
#